data_AF-A0A7C4DH99-F1
#
_entry.id   AF-A0A7C4DH99-F1
#
_cell.length_a   1.000
_cell.length_b   1.000
_cell.length_c   1.000
_cell.angle_alpha   90.00
_cell.angle_beta   90.00
_cell.angle_gamma   90.00
#
_symmetry.space_group_name_H-M   'P 1'
#
loop_
_entity.id
_entity.type
_entity.pdbx_description
1 polymer ?
#
loop_
_entity_poly.entity_id
_entity_poly.type
_entity_poly.pdbx_seq_one_letter_code
_entity_poly.pdbx_strand_id
1 'polypeptide(L)'
;MSKWKEIVTLTLKDIIYRNTELPLLEDLLVEKYGFRVVSDKKQELYESKDVFQMDREEVVFKEEADAYILTEEVERKYSLLKVLEGMFSEAKISIYIMGDVLCREDIIEVGEGEWHRIYTATYQMIKLVSVSGYSIQQLIERLKSGVGLKIGSTEWSFYRRIEAEA
;
A
#
# COMPACT_ATOMS: atom_id res chain seq x y z
N MET A 1 -32.06 -13.22 -24.21
CA MET A 1 -31.92 -13.49 -22.77
C MET A 1 -30.87 -12.53 -22.26
N SER A 2 -31.23 -11.56 -21.42
CA SER A 2 -30.28 -10.55 -20.92
C SER A 2 -29.15 -11.24 -20.17
N LYS A 3 -27.91 -11.08 -20.63
CA LYS A 3 -26.73 -11.56 -19.90
C LYS A 3 -26.54 -10.67 -18.68
N TRP A 4 -26.58 -11.28 -17.49
CA TRP A 4 -26.28 -10.61 -16.24
C TRP A 4 -24.80 -10.79 -15.94
N LYS A 5 -24.13 -9.70 -15.58
CA LYS A 5 -22.75 -9.72 -15.12
C LYS A 5 -22.71 -9.40 -13.64
N GLU A 6 -22.10 -10.28 -12.87
CA GLU A 6 -21.81 -10.00 -11.47
C GLU A 6 -20.56 -9.12 -11.37
N ILE A 7 -20.65 -8.08 -10.56
CA ILE A 7 -19.55 -7.20 -10.21
C ILE A 7 -19.32 -7.40 -8.72
N VAL A 8 -18.11 -7.86 -8.40
CA VAL A 8 -17.64 -8.05 -7.04
C VAL A 8 -16.78 -6.86 -6.65
N THR A 9 -17.02 -6.35 -5.45
CA THR A 9 -16.29 -5.24 -4.86
C THR A 9 -15.73 -5.67 -3.51
N LEU A 10 -14.48 -5.35 -3.26
CA LEU A 10 -13.85 -5.46 -1.95
C LEU A 10 -13.38 -4.06 -1.52
N THR A 11 -13.87 -3.58 -0.39
CA THR A 11 -13.39 -2.35 0.24
C THR A 11 -12.52 -2.70 1.43
N LEU A 12 -11.34 -2.12 1.47
CA LEU A 12 -10.35 -2.24 2.54
C LEU A 12 -10.24 -0.88 3.22
N LYS A 13 -10.14 -0.86 4.55
CA LYS A 13 -9.86 0.36 5.32
C LYS A 13 -8.70 0.13 6.28
N ASP A 14 -8.00 1.23 6.59
CA ASP A 14 -6.85 1.26 7.49
C ASP A 14 -5.79 0.23 7.08
N ILE A 15 -5.28 0.39 5.85
CA ILE A 15 -4.30 -0.51 5.25
C ILE A 15 -2.90 0.00 5.56
N ILE A 16 -2.05 -0.85 6.12
CA ILE A 16 -0.64 -0.54 6.34
C ILE A 16 0.18 -1.38 5.38
N TYR A 17 0.92 -0.72 4.51
CA TYR A 17 1.89 -1.30 3.59
C TYR A 17 3.29 -1.05 4.13
N ARG A 18 4.12 -2.09 4.16
CA ARG A 18 5.53 -1.99 4.54
C ARG A 18 6.41 -2.67 3.52
N ASN A 19 7.47 -1.97 3.11
CA ASN A 19 8.39 -2.45 2.09
C ASN A 19 9.75 -1.75 2.21
N THR A 20 10.80 -2.39 1.70
CA THR A 20 12.18 -1.87 1.73
C THR A 20 12.64 -1.32 0.38
N GLU A 21 11.90 -1.58 -0.70
CA GLU A 21 12.25 -1.22 -2.07
C GLU A 21 11.37 -0.08 -2.60
N LEU A 22 10.06 -0.17 -2.40
CA LEU A 22 9.09 0.77 -2.96
C LEU A 22 8.29 1.47 -1.85
N PRO A 23 8.16 2.81 -1.89
CA PRO A 23 7.52 3.55 -0.81
C PRO A 23 6.01 3.36 -0.75
N LEU A 24 5.36 3.17 -1.91
CA LEU A 24 3.92 3.12 -2.04
C LEU A 24 3.45 1.80 -2.65
N LEU A 25 2.30 1.32 -2.19
CA LEU A 25 1.64 0.12 -2.70
C LEU A 25 1.29 0.25 -4.18
N GLU A 26 0.85 1.43 -4.64
CA GLU A 26 0.56 1.65 -6.06
C GLU A 26 1.78 1.43 -6.96
N ASP A 27 2.97 1.80 -6.51
CA ASP A 27 4.21 1.64 -7.27
C ASP A 27 4.51 0.15 -7.41
N LEU A 28 4.34 -0.61 -6.32
CA LEU A 28 4.48 -2.06 -6.34
C LEU A 28 3.45 -2.74 -7.26
N LEU A 29 2.20 -2.27 -7.28
CA LEU A 29 1.16 -2.79 -8.17
C LEU A 29 1.49 -2.51 -9.65
N VAL A 30 2.05 -1.35 -9.95
CA VAL A 30 2.48 -1.00 -11.30
C VAL A 30 3.71 -1.82 -11.71
N GLU A 31 4.76 -1.81 -10.90
CA GLU A 31 6.05 -2.40 -11.25
C GLU A 31 6.05 -3.92 -11.20
N LYS A 32 5.51 -4.52 -10.13
CA LYS A 32 5.57 -5.99 -9.94
C LYS A 32 4.36 -6.72 -10.53
N TYR A 33 3.22 -6.05 -10.63
CA TYR A 33 1.98 -6.67 -11.10
C TYR A 33 1.46 -6.11 -12.43
N GLY A 34 2.14 -5.13 -13.03
CA GLY A 34 1.82 -4.61 -14.36
C GLY A 34 0.49 -3.84 -14.44
N PHE A 35 -0.02 -3.36 -13.30
CA PHE A 35 -1.18 -2.47 -13.28
C PHE A 35 -0.83 -1.13 -13.96
N ARG A 36 -1.83 -0.49 -14.55
CA ARG A 36 -1.67 0.79 -15.24
C ARG A 36 -2.44 1.87 -14.51
N VAL A 37 -1.86 3.05 -14.39
CA VAL A 37 -2.53 4.23 -13.85
C VAL A 37 -3.53 4.75 -14.88
N VAL A 38 -4.80 4.80 -14.50
CA VAL A 38 -5.90 5.33 -15.33
C VAL A 38 -6.25 6.75 -14.93
N SER A 39 -6.15 7.08 -13.64
CA SER A 39 -6.34 8.42 -13.12
C SER A 39 -5.46 8.61 -11.90
N ASP A 40 -4.87 9.79 -11.77
CA ASP A 40 -4.07 10.17 -10.61
C ASP A 40 -4.42 11.62 -10.21
N LYS A 41 -5.05 11.75 -9.04
CA LYS A 41 -5.28 13.05 -8.41
C LYS A 41 -4.65 12.97 -7.03
N LYS A 42 -3.48 13.60 -6.92
CA LYS A 42 -2.70 13.66 -5.69
C LYS A 42 -2.61 15.11 -5.24
N GLN A 43 -2.94 15.35 -3.98
CA GLN A 43 -2.71 16.63 -3.32
C GLN A 43 -1.82 16.39 -2.11
N GLU A 44 -0.67 17.02 -2.08
CA GLU A 44 0.20 17.00 -0.91
C GLU A 44 -0.35 17.94 0.16
N LEU A 45 -0.44 17.43 1.39
CA LEU A 45 -0.99 18.15 2.52
C LEU A 45 0.08 18.55 3.52
N TYR A 46 1.11 17.72 3.68
CA TYR A 46 2.14 17.87 4.69
C TYR A 46 3.39 17.07 4.34
N GLU A 47 4.55 17.62 4.66
CA GLU A 47 5.84 16.94 4.69
C GLU A 47 6.60 17.40 5.93
N SER A 48 7.12 16.45 6.70
CA SER A 48 8.09 16.69 7.76
C SER A 48 9.31 15.79 7.59
N LYS A 49 10.45 16.30 8.05
CA LYS A 49 11.69 15.56 8.11
C LYS A 49 12.34 15.83 9.46
N ASP A 50 12.55 14.76 10.22
CA ASP A 50 13.26 14.76 11.48
C ASP A 50 14.55 13.96 11.31
N VAL A 51 15.68 14.53 11.75
CA VAL A 51 17.00 13.91 11.71
C VAL A 51 17.45 13.70 13.14
N PHE A 52 17.71 12.45 13.50
CA PHE A 52 18.15 12.08 14.83
C PHE A 52 19.68 11.90 14.82
N GLN A 53 20.39 12.77 15.53
CA GLN A 53 21.81 12.56 15.81
C GLN A 53 21.91 11.82 17.16
N MET A 54 22.12 10.51 17.12
CA MET A 54 22.52 9.73 18.30
C MET A 54 23.94 9.21 18.07
N ASP A 55 24.89 9.67 18.89
CA ASP A 55 26.22 9.07 18.96
C ASP A 55 26.11 7.72 19.69
N ARG A 56 26.69 6.67 19.12
CA ARG A 56 26.74 5.32 19.74
C ARG A 56 27.37 5.32 21.14
N GLU A 57 28.17 6.33 21.45
CA GLU A 57 28.81 6.52 22.77
C GLU A 57 27.82 6.96 23.87
N GLU A 58 26.65 7.49 23.52
CA GLU A 58 25.61 7.90 24.49
C GLU A 58 24.62 6.78 24.85
N VAL A 59 24.77 5.57 24.31
CA VAL A 59 23.96 4.40 24.70
C VAL A 59 24.41 3.91 26.08
N VAL A 60 23.83 4.50 27.13
CA VAL A 60 24.18 4.28 28.55
C VAL A 60 23.93 2.84 29.02
N PHE A 61 23.15 2.05 28.28
CA PHE A 61 22.79 0.67 28.63
C PHE A 61 23.41 -0.35 27.67
N LYS A 62 24.26 -1.25 28.20
CA LYS A 62 24.85 -2.37 27.43
C LYS A 62 23.82 -3.29 26.80
N GLU A 63 22.57 -3.33 27.30
CA GLU A 63 21.48 -4.10 26.71
C GLU A 63 20.91 -3.47 25.43
N GLU A 64 21.16 -2.19 25.17
CA GLU A 64 20.68 -1.45 24.00
C GLU A 64 21.76 -1.26 22.92
N ALA A 65 22.99 -1.74 23.15
CA ALA A 65 24.11 -1.60 22.21
C ALA A 65 23.88 -2.36 20.88
N ASP A 66 23.04 -3.41 20.90
CA ASP A 66 22.62 -4.16 19.71
C ASP A 66 21.26 -3.70 19.17
N ALA A 67 20.65 -2.65 19.73
CA ALA A 67 19.39 -2.11 19.27
C ALA A 67 19.58 -1.24 18.02
N TYR A 68 18.64 -1.34 17.10
CA TYR A 68 18.59 -0.53 15.89
C TYR A 68 18.53 0.96 16.21
N ILE A 69 19.40 1.76 15.56
CA ILE A 69 19.40 3.23 15.71
C ILE A 69 18.59 3.82 14.57
N LEU A 70 17.49 4.51 14.89
CA LEU A 70 16.74 5.30 13.93
C LEU A 70 17.46 6.64 13.73
N THR A 71 17.88 6.92 12.49
CA THR A 71 18.73 8.06 12.19
C THR A 71 18.02 9.17 11.44
N GLU A 72 17.05 8.82 10.59
CA GLU A 72 16.21 9.78 9.88
C GLU A 72 14.78 9.25 9.79
N GLU A 73 13.83 10.16 9.97
CA GLU A 73 12.40 9.92 9.76
C GLU A 73 11.88 11.01 8.80
N VAL A 74 11.31 10.60 7.67
CA VAL A 74 10.61 11.50 6.75
C VAL A 74 9.16 11.08 6.68
N GLU A 75 8.23 11.98 7.04
CA GLU A 75 6.80 11.73 6.98
C GLU A 75 6.14 12.64 5.95
N ARG A 76 5.32 12.06 5.08
CA ARG A 76 4.57 12.77 4.03
C ARG A 76 3.12 12.37 4.08
N LYS A 77 2.22 13.35 4.07
CA LYS A 77 0.78 13.13 4.01
C LYS A 77 0.21 13.64 2.70
N TYR A 78 -0.56 12.79 2.03
CA TYR A 78 -1.24 13.08 0.79
C TYR A 78 -2.74 12.85 0.93
N SER A 79 -3.55 13.64 0.24
CA SER A 79 -4.90 13.25 -0.14
C SER A 79 -4.83 12.66 -1.55
N LEU A 80 -5.26 11.42 -1.71
CA LEU A 80 -5.12 10.66 -2.94
C LEU A 80 -6.47 10.15 -3.45
N LEU A 81 -6.71 10.38 -4.73
CA LEU A 81 -7.75 9.71 -5.51
C LEU A 81 -7.09 9.14 -6.78
N LYS A 82 -6.67 7.88 -6.70
CA LYS A 82 -5.94 7.18 -7.76
C LYS A 82 -6.69 5.94 -8.22
N VAL A 83 -6.69 5.71 -9.52
CA VAL A 83 -7.32 4.55 -10.15
C VAL A 83 -6.27 3.79 -10.95
N LEU A 84 -6.13 2.51 -10.64
CA LEU A 84 -5.27 1.56 -11.33
C LEU A 84 -6.14 0.49 -11.99
N GLU A 85 -5.76 0.02 -13.17
CA GLU A 85 -6.39 -1.12 -13.82
C GLU A 85 -5.34 -2.13 -14.28
N GLY A 86 -5.61 -3.42 -14.07
CA GLY A 86 -4.70 -4.50 -14.44
C GLY A 86 -5.42 -5.83 -14.60
N MET A 87 -4.74 -6.79 -15.19
CA MET A 87 -5.21 -8.18 -15.27
C MET A 87 -4.52 -8.99 -14.18
N PHE A 88 -5.29 -9.74 -13.40
CA PHE A 88 -4.75 -10.64 -12.40
C PHE A 88 -5.59 -11.93 -12.34
N SER A 89 -4.92 -13.08 -12.39
CA SER A 89 -5.56 -14.40 -12.46
C SER A 89 -6.75 -14.41 -13.44
N GLU A 90 -6.47 -13.99 -14.68
CA GLU A 90 -7.41 -13.94 -15.82
C GLU A 90 -8.59 -12.97 -15.72
N ALA A 91 -8.68 -12.15 -14.66
CA ALA A 91 -9.72 -11.15 -14.51
C ALA A 91 -9.17 -9.73 -14.50
N LYS A 92 -9.90 -8.80 -15.12
CA LYS A 92 -9.61 -7.36 -14.99
C LYS A 92 -9.99 -6.90 -13.58
N ILE A 93 -9.05 -6.30 -12.87
CA ILE A 93 -9.25 -5.68 -11.56
C ILE A 93 -9.01 -4.17 -11.70
N SER A 94 -9.96 -3.38 -11.21
CA SER A 94 -9.82 -1.93 -11.02
C SER A 94 -9.59 -1.65 -9.55
N ILE A 95 -8.53 -0.92 -9.21
CA ILE A 95 -8.15 -0.59 -7.84
C ILE A 95 -8.28 0.93 -7.68
N TYR A 96 -9.05 1.34 -6.68
CA TYR A 96 -9.27 2.74 -6.32
C TYR A 96 -8.61 2.98 -4.98
N ILE A 97 -7.67 3.91 -4.93
CA ILE A 97 -7.04 4.39 -3.70
C ILE A 97 -7.66 5.74 -3.39
N MET A 98 -8.25 5.87 -2.20
CA MET A 98 -9.11 6.99 -1.85
C MET A 98 -8.85 7.48 -0.43
N GLY A 99 -8.74 8.80 -0.28
CA GLY A 99 -8.60 9.46 1.01
C GLY A 99 -7.13 9.73 1.36
N ASP A 100 -6.86 9.82 2.65
CA ASP A 100 -5.53 10.18 3.12
C ASP A 100 -4.55 8.99 3.02
N VAL A 101 -3.32 9.30 2.60
CA VAL A 101 -2.18 8.40 2.58
C VAL A 101 -1.05 9.04 3.38
N LEU A 102 -0.62 8.36 4.44
CA LEU A 102 0.55 8.75 5.23
C LEU A 102 1.72 7.85 4.85
N CYS A 103 2.79 8.42 4.33
CA CYS A 103 4.00 7.71 3.93
C CYS A 103 5.13 8.13 4.86
N ARG A 104 5.73 7.15 5.52
CA ARG A 104 6.87 7.31 6.41
C ARG A 104 8.06 6.54 5.85
N GLU A 105 9.19 7.20 5.78
CA GLU A 105 10.49 6.62 5.46
C GLU A 105 11.35 6.65 6.72
N ASP A 106 11.75 5.47 7.17
CA ASP A 106 12.65 5.26 8.29
C ASP A 106 14.01 4.80 7.76
N ILE A 107 15.07 5.50 8.14
CA ILE A 107 16.45 5.04 7.90
C ILE A 107 16.99 4.48 9.21
N ILE A 108 17.38 3.21 9.18
CA ILE A 108 17.81 2.45 10.36
C ILE A 108 19.24 1.96 10.16
N GLU A 109 20.08 2.14 11.17
CA GLU A 109 21.41 1.55 11.23
C GLU A 109 21.35 0.20 11.98
N VAL A 110 21.83 -0.87 11.35
CA VAL A 110 21.76 -2.27 11.86
C VAL A 110 23.13 -2.79 12.33
N GLY A 111 24.22 -2.12 11.94
CA GLY A 111 25.60 -2.48 12.26
C GLY A 111 26.54 -1.32 11.88
N GLU A 112 27.84 -1.43 12.11
CA GLU A 112 28.79 -0.37 11.68
C GLU A 112 28.71 -0.13 10.17
N GLY A 113 28.05 0.95 9.76
CA GLY A 113 27.96 1.37 8.35
C GLY A 113 26.90 0.64 7.50
N GLU A 114 26.04 -0.20 8.09
CA GLU A 114 24.92 -0.84 7.39
C GLU A 114 23.60 -0.11 7.63
N TRP A 115 23.09 0.53 6.58
CA TRP A 115 21.90 1.36 6.60
C TRP A 115 20.77 0.71 5.80
N HIS A 116 19.60 0.57 6.41
CA HIS A 116 18.41 0.03 5.79
C HIS A 116 17.30 1.08 5.75
N ARG A 117 16.62 1.17 4.61
CA ARG A 117 15.43 2.01 4.45
C ARG A 117 14.19 1.15 4.60
N ILE A 118 13.27 1.60 5.43
CA ILE A 118 11.98 0.98 5.61
C ILE A 118 10.92 2.01 5.28
N TYR A 119 10.10 1.70 4.28
CA TYR A 119 8.94 2.48 3.92
C TYR A 119 7.70 1.90 4.57
N THR A 120 6.92 2.76 5.22
CA THR A 120 5.60 2.46 5.76
C THR A 120 4.57 3.42 5.16
N ALA A 121 3.63 2.90 4.38
CA ALA A 121 2.50 3.68 3.88
C ALA A 121 1.19 3.22 4.53
N THR A 122 0.45 4.17 5.10
CA THR A 122 -0.87 3.93 5.70
C THR A 122 -1.93 4.57 4.81
N TYR A 123 -2.85 3.74 4.32
CA TYR A 123 -3.94 4.15 3.44
C TYR A 123 -5.25 4.13 4.20
N GLN A 124 -6.02 5.20 4.09
CA GLN A 124 -7.37 5.26 4.64
C GLN A 124 -8.30 4.24 3.99
N MET A 125 -8.32 4.17 2.64
CA MET A 125 -9.23 3.28 1.92
C MET A 125 -8.68 2.82 0.57
N ILE A 126 -8.84 1.54 0.29
CA ILE A 126 -8.59 0.93 -1.03
C ILE A 126 -9.81 0.10 -1.42
N LYS A 127 -10.33 0.30 -2.62
CA LYS A 127 -11.45 -0.45 -3.18
C LYS A 127 -11.02 -1.21 -4.43
N LEU A 128 -11.27 -2.50 -4.47
CA LEU A 128 -11.02 -3.37 -5.61
C LEU A 128 -12.35 -3.75 -6.25
N VAL A 129 -12.42 -3.67 -7.57
CA VAL A 129 -13.61 -4.00 -8.36
C VAL A 129 -13.23 -4.96 -9.47
N SER A 130 -13.95 -6.07 -9.58
CA SER A 130 -13.70 -7.09 -10.59
C SER A 130 -14.99 -7.86 -10.87
N VAL A 131 -14.98 -8.65 -11.93
CA VAL A 131 -16.02 -9.64 -12.24
C VAL A 131 -15.73 -10.98 -11.55
N SER A 132 -14.57 -11.11 -10.93
CA SER A 132 -14.10 -12.30 -10.21
C SER A 132 -13.67 -11.92 -8.79
N GLY A 133 -14.50 -12.28 -7.80
CA GLY A 133 -14.14 -12.16 -6.39
C GLY A 133 -12.92 -13.02 -6.02
N TYR A 134 -12.76 -14.17 -6.68
CA TYR A 134 -11.62 -15.06 -6.50
C TYR A 134 -10.30 -14.38 -6.89
N SER A 135 -10.26 -13.70 -8.03
CA SER A 135 -9.04 -13.00 -8.48
C SER A 135 -8.68 -11.85 -7.53
N ILE A 136 -9.68 -11.14 -6.98
CA ILE A 136 -9.46 -10.14 -5.93
C ILE A 136 -8.87 -10.80 -4.68
N GLN A 137 -9.47 -11.90 -4.21
CA GLN A 137 -9.00 -12.59 -3.02
C GLN A 137 -7.55 -13.06 -3.17
N GLN A 138 -7.21 -13.71 -4.28
CA GLN A 138 -5.84 -14.15 -4.55
C GLN A 138 -4.85 -12.98 -4.59
N LEU A 139 -5.22 -11.85 -5.19
CA LEU A 139 -4.35 -10.67 -5.19
C LEU A 139 -4.07 -10.21 -3.76
N ILE A 140 -5.10 -10.08 -2.92
CA ILE A 140 -4.94 -9.66 -1.53
C ILE A 140 -4.11 -10.68 -0.73
N GLU A 141 -4.30 -11.98 -0.93
CA GLU A 141 -3.49 -13.02 -0.27
C GLU A 141 -2.02 -12.95 -0.70
N ARG A 142 -1.74 -12.69 -1.98
CA ARG A 142 -0.37 -12.46 -2.45
C ARG A 142 0.24 -11.18 -1.88
N LEU A 143 -0.54 -10.11 -1.76
CA LEU A 143 -0.04 -8.89 -1.14
C LEU A 143 0.20 -9.07 0.36
N LYS A 144 -0.66 -9.81 1.08
CA LYS A 144 -0.44 -10.10 2.51
C LYS A 144 0.78 -10.98 2.78
N SER A 145 1.07 -11.94 1.90
CA SER A 145 2.18 -12.87 2.08
C SER A 145 3.49 -12.36 1.49
N GLY A 146 3.43 -11.64 0.36
CA GLY A 146 4.58 -11.13 -0.36
C GLY A 146 5.07 -9.76 0.10
N VAL A 147 4.22 -8.97 0.76
CA VAL A 147 4.59 -7.70 1.37
C VAL A 147 3.97 -7.58 2.77
N GLY A 148 4.49 -6.68 3.61
CA GLY A 148 4.00 -6.51 4.98
C GLY A 148 2.61 -5.87 5.09
N LEU A 149 1.66 -6.24 4.23
CA LEU A 149 0.33 -5.65 4.14
C LEU A 149 -0.53 -6.08 5.33
N LYS A 150 -0.89 -5.12 6.18
CA LYS A 150 -1.89 -5.28 7.24
C LYS A 150 -3.16 -4.54 6.84
N ILE A 151 -4.31 -5.09 7.20
CA ILE A 151 -5.62 -4.55 6.84
C ILE A 151 -6.46 -4.48 8.11
N GLY A 152 -6.92 -3.29 8.47
CA GLY A 152 -7.77 -3.08 9.64
C GLY A 152 -9.17 -3.66 9.46
N SER A 153 -9.85 -3.33 8.36
CA SER A 153 -11.17 -3.89 8.07
C SER A 153 -11.41 -4.18 6.58
N THR A 154 -12.31 -5.12 6.32
CA THR A 154 -12.67 -5.60 4.98
C THR A 154 -14.19 -5.70 4.82
N GLU A 155 -14.70 -5.23 3.69
CA GLU A 155 -16.13 -5.28 3.35
C GLU A 155 -16.31 -5.76 1.91
N TRP A 156 -17.10 -6.82 1.72
CA TRP A 156 -17.44 -7.37 0.41
C TRP A 156 -18.82 -6.91 -0.02
N SER A 157 -18.96 -6.58 -1.31
CA SER A 157 -20.25 -6.22 -1.91
C SER A 157 -20.38 -6.83 -3.29
N PHE A 158 -21.60 -7.27 -3.63
CA PHE A 158 -21.91 -7.98 -4.86
C PHE A 158 -23.06 -7.28 -5.56
N TYR A 159 -22.85 -6.92 -6.82
CA TYR A 159 -23.83 -6.21 -7.63
C TYR A 159 -24.08 -6.94 -8.93
N ARG A 160 -25.34 -7.04 -9.36
CA ARG A 160 -25.69 -7.57 -10.69
C ARG A 160 -25.96 -6.40 -11.62
N ARG A 161 -25.31 -6.42 -12.78
CA ARG A 161 -25.52 -5.44 -13.85
C ARG A 161 -26.02 -6.16 -15.10
N ILE A 162 -26.98 -5.55 -15.79
CA ILE A 162 -27.43 -6.00 -17.12
C ILE A 162 -26.35 -5.61 -18.14
N GLU A 163 -25.82 -6.56 -18.90
CA GLU A 163 -25.06 -6.21 -20.10
C GLU A 163 -26.03 -5.62 -21.13
N ALA A 164 -25.84 -4.36 -21.48
CA ALA A 164 -26.47 -3.80 -22.67
C ALA A 164 -25.85 -4.50 -23.88
N GLU A 165 -26.67 -5.14 -24.71
CA GLU A 165 -26.24 -5.65 -26.01
C GLU A 165 -25.75 -4.45 -26.84
N ALA A 166 -24.50 -4.50 -27.28
CA ALA A 166 -23.89 -3.51 -28.16
C ALA A 166 -24.25 -3.78 -29.63
#